data_AF-A0A920ATF5-F1
#
_entry.id   AF-A0A920ATF5-F1
#
_cell.length_a   1.000
_cell.length_b   1.000
_cell.length_c   1.000
_cell.angle_alpha   90.00
_cell.angle_beta   90.00
_cell.angle_gamma   90.00
#
_symmetry.space_group_name_H-M   'P 1'
#
loop_
_entity.id
_entity.type
_entity.pdbx_description
1 polymer ?
#
loop_
_entity_poly.entity_id
_entity_poly.type
_entity_poly.pdbx_seq_one_letter_code
_entity_poly.pdbx_strand_id
1 'polypeptide(L)'
;MQNQKSLNFNFVNLSQIRSILSLYLFTIGTCLLGFSVYLMLESFGYSSNSLSSWSGQGLFWALILFFASLFVLFFPIEFLNFFKLVNKTFIELISNILFTILISIIFLILFQISIPNSLSIFQEVGDLFKATSFAGFIIVPISLFILNYLASRYNFFDNFGFSLILIIWIFGTLFFV
;
A
#
# COMPACT_ATOMS: atom_id res chain seq x y z
N MET A 1 -17.37 46.81 -12.26
CA MET A 1 -16.67 45.68 -12.89
C MET A 1 -16.15 44.77 -11.78
N GLN A 2 -16.79 43.61 -11.58
CA GLN A 2 -16.39 42.63 -10.58
C GLN A 2 -15.10 41.93 -11.04
N ASN A 3 -14.02 42.12 -10.29
CA ASN A 3 -12.82 41.28 -10.39
C ASN A 3 -13.19 39.86 -9.97
N GLN A 4 -13.51 39.01 -10.95
CA GLN A 4 -13.50 37.56 -10.73
C GLN A 4 -12.05 37.18 -10.44
N LYS A 5 -11.71 36.99 -9.16
CA LYS A 5 -10.54 36.20 -8.77
C LYS A 5 -10.73 34.84 -9.42
N SER A 6 -9.98 34.56 -10.48
CA SER A 6 -9.84 33.21 -11.02
C SER A 6 -9.28 32.33 -9.91
N LEU A 7 -10.16 31.56 -9.28
CA LEU A 7 -9.77 30.54 -8.32
C LEU A 7 -9.12 29.41 -9.12
N ASN A 8 -7.81 29.53 -9.37
CA ASN A 8 -6.98 28.42 -9.83
C ASN A 8 -6.85 27.43 -8.67
N PHE A 9 -7.88 26.60 -8.47
CA PHE A 9 -7.78 25.40 -7.66
C PHE A 9 -6.96 24.38 -8.44
N ASN A 10 -5.63 24.44 -8.30
CA ASN A 10 -4.77 23.30 -8.61
C ASN A 10 -5.01 22.23 -7.52
N PHE A 11 -6.17 21.59 -7.60
CA PHE A 11 -6.61 20.52 -6.69
C PHE A 11 -5.73 19.27 -6.83
N VAL A 12 -5.10 19.11 -7.99
CA VAL A 12 -4.24 17.98 -8.32
C VAL A 12 -2.78 18.36 -8.16
N ASN A 13 -2.17 17.92 -7.06
CA ASN A 13 -0.73 18.01 -6.89
C ASN A 13 -0.09 16.66 -7.26
N LEU A 14 0.66 16.63 -8.36
CA LEU A 14 1.36 15.42 -8.84
C LEU A 14 2.29 14.82 -7.78
N SER A 15 2.85 15.63 -6.88
CA SER A 15 3.70 15.14 -5.79
C SER A 15 2.92 14.31 -4.76
N GLN A 16 1.65 14.66 -4.50
CA GLN A 16 0.78 13.94 -3.57
C GLN A 16 0.41 12.56 -4.14
N ILE A 17 0.04 12.51 -5.42
CA ILE A 17 -0.23 11.25 -6.13
C ILE A 17 1.01 10.36 -6.09
N ARG A 18 2.21 10.90 -6.41
CA ARG A 18 3.46 10.14 -6.34
C ARG A 18 3.74 9.59 -4.94
N SER A 19 3.51 10.39 -3.89
CA SER A 19 3.71 9.97 -2.51
C SER A 19 2.78 8.82 -2.13
N ILE A 20 1.50 8.91 -2.47
CA ILE A 20 0.50 7.90 -2.11
C ILE A 20 0.70 6.63 -2.91
N LEU A 21 1.02 6.76 -4.20
CA LEU A 21 1.34 5.62 -5.03
C LEU A 21 2.62 4.92 -4.55
N SER A 22 3.60 5.67 -4.04
CA SER A 22 4.78 5.10 -3.37
C SER A 22 4.41 4.31 -2.12
N LEU A 23 3.53 4.86 -1.26
CA LEU A 23 3.03 4.16 -0.07
C LEU A 23 2.35 2.84 -0.44
N TYR A 24 1.48 2.88 -1.45
CA TYR A 24 0.75 1.70 -1.93
C TYR A 24 1.68 0.61 -2.47
N LEU A 25 2.67 0.98 -3.27
CA LEU A 25 3.62 0.02 -3.83
C LEU A 25 4.55 -0.55 -2.75
N PHE A 26 4.95 0.27 -1.77
CA PHE A 26 5.72 -0.24 -0.64
C PHE A 26 4.92 -1.24 0.18
N THR A 27 3.65 -0.95 0.49
CA THR A 27 2.83 -1.87 1.29
C THR A 27 2.65 -3.20 0.57
N ILE A 28 2.24 -3.18 -0.70
CA ILE A 28 2.16 -4.40 -1.52
C ILE A 28 3.48 -5.16 -1.59
N GLY A 29 4.58 -4.47 -1.86
CA GLY A 29 5.89 -5.09 -1.96
C GLY A 29 6.27 -5.80 -0.65
N THR A 30 6.05 -5.14 0.49
CA THR A 30 6.32 -5.73 1.81
C THR A 30 5.40 -6.89 2.15
N CYS A 31 4.11 -6.84 1.82
CA CYS A 31 3.17 -7.94 2.03
C CYS A 31 3.56 -9.17 1.19
N LEU A 32 3.94 -8.98 -0.08
CA LEU A 32 4.47 -10.05 -0.93
C LEU A 32 5.76 -10.64 -0.38
N LEU A 33 6.65 -9.81 0.17
CA LEU A 33 7.88 -10.27 0.81
C LEU A 33 7.54 -11.16 2.00
N GLY A 34 6.63 -10.71 2.88
CA GLY A 34 6.17 -11.48 4.03
C GLY A 34 5.58 -12.82 3.62
N PHE A 35 4.75 -12.85 2.58
CA PHE A 35 4.16 -14.09 2.06
C PHE A 35 5.21 -15.02 1.44
N SER A 36 6.24 -14.48 0.77
CA SER A 36 7.35 -15.28 0.25
C SER A 36 8.12 -15.98 1.37
N VAL A 37 8.37 -15.30 2.50
CA VAL A 37 9.02 -15.88 3.68
C VAL A 37 8.11 -16.94 4.31
N TYR A 38 6.81 -16.71 4.37
CA TYR A 38 5.84 -17.71 4.84
C TYR A 38 5.92 -19.01 4.01
N LEU A 39 5.94 -18.92 2.68
CA LEU A 39 6.08 -20.10 1.82
C LEU A 39 7.44 -20.81 1.98
N MET A 40 8.54 -20.08 2.26
CA MET A 40 9.81 -20.72 2.60
C MET A 40 9.70 -21.52 3.90
N LEU A 41 9.07 -20.95 4.94
CA LEU A 41 8.86 -21.62 6.22
C LEU A 41 7.95 -22.84 6.09
N GLU A 42 6.89 -22.75 5.29
CA GLU A 42 6.02 -23.88 4.94
C GLU A 42 6.84 -25.01 4.28
N SER A 43 7.71 -24.67 3.33
CA SER A 43 8.52 -25.64 2.59
C SER A 43 9.54 -26.37 3.46
N PHE A 44 9.98 -25.74 4.57
CA PHE A 44 10.83 -26.37 5.58
C PHE A 44 10.06 -27.16 6.64
N GLY A 45 8.72 -27.18 6.59
CA GLY A 45 7.87 -27.92 7.51
C GLY A 45 7.58 -27.21 8.83
N TYR A 46 7.76 -25.89 8.90
CA TYR A 46 7.42 -25.10 10.09
C TYR A 46 5.94 -24.67 10.15
N SER A 47 5.18 -24.83 9.06
CA SER A 47 3.74 -24.53 9.00
C SER A 47 2.91 -25.82 8.95
N SER A 48 1.79 -25.84 9.68
CA SER A 48 0.83 -26.95 9.67
C SER A 48 -0.12 -26.93 8.48
N ASN A 49 -0.29 -25.77 7.83
CA ASN A 49 -1.16 -25.60 6.68
C ASN A 49 -0.33 -25.66 5.40
N SER A 50 -0.57 -26.68 4.58
CA SER A 50 0.08 -26.83 3.28
C SER A 50 -0.75 -26.16 2.18
N LEU A 51 -0.30 -25.00 1.68
CA LEU A 51 -0.81 -24.37 0.47
C LEU A 51 -0.34 -25.11 -0.77
N SER A 52 0.81 -25.79 -0.69
CA SER A 52 1.41 -26.56 -1.77
C SER A 52 1.33 -28.07 -1.54
N SER A 53 1.22 -28.84 -2.62
CA SER A 53 1.19 -30.31 -2.54
C SER A 53 2.57 -30.94 -2.38
N TRP A 54 3.64 -30.18 -2.68
CA TRP A 54 5.02 -30.63 -2.60
C TRP A 54 5.95 -29.49 -2.17
N SER A 55 6.89 -29.78 -1.26
CA SER A 55 7.84 -28.79 -0.71
C SER A 55 8.68 -28.10 -1.79
N GLY A 56 9.02 -28.79 -2.89
CA GLY A 56 9.73 -28.19 -4.02
C GLY A 56 8.91 -27.12 -4.75
N GLN A 57 7.59 -27.33 -4.87
CA GLN A 57 6.69 -26.35 -5.46
C GLN A 57 6.58 -25.10 -4.58
N GLY A 58 6.44 -25.26 -3.26
CA GLY A 58 6.42 -24.16 -2.30
C GLY A 58 7.68 -23.30 -2.37
N LEU A 59 8.85 -23.94 -2.36
CA LEU A 59 10.14 -23.25 -2.44
C LEU A 59 10.33 -22.50 -3.77
N PHE A 60 9.89 -23.09 -4.87
CA PHE A 60 9.95 -22.45 -6.19
C PHE A 60 9.11 -21.17 -6.24
N TRP A 61 7.85 -21.23 -5.77
CA TRP A 61 6.98 -20.05 -5.71
C TRP A 61 7.46 -19.00 -4.71
N ALA A 62 8.02 -19.42 -3.57
CA ALA A 62 8.61 -18.51 -2.61
C ALA A 62 9.72 -17.66 -3.25
N LEU A 63 10.60 -18.29 -4.03
CA LEU A 63 11.72 -17.61 -4.67
C LEU A 63 11.27 -16.65 -5.79
N ILE A 64 10.25 -17.03 -6.56
CA ILE A 64 9.61 -16.14 -7.55
C ILE A 64 9.02 -14.91 -6.86
N LEU A 65 8.21 -15.12 -5.82
CA LEU A 65 7.53 -14.02 -5.11
C LEU A 65 8.53 -13.12 -4.37
N PHE A 66 9.62 -13.68 -3.86
CA PHE A 66 10.70 -12.92 -3.24
C PHE A 66 11.35 -11.93 -4.23
N PHE A 67 11.75 -12.41 -5.41
CA PHE A 67 12.33 -11.52 -6.43
C PHE A 67 11.32 -10.55 -7.02
N ALA A 68 10.06 -10.97 -7.21
CA ALA A 68 8.99 -10.08 -7.64
C ALA A 68 8.74 -8.96 -6.62
N SER A 69 8.73 -9.29 -5.32
CA SER A 69 8.60 -8.31 -4.24
C SER A 69 9.76 -7.30 -4.25
N LEU A 70 11.01 -7.76 -4.37
CA LEU A 70 12.17 -6.87 -4.46
C LEU A 70 12.06 -5.90 -5.64
N PHE A 71 11.60 -6.38 -6.80
CA PHE A 71 11.36 -5.54 -7.96
C PHE A 71 10.27 -4.49 -7.70
N VAL A 72 9.16 -4.87 -7.09
CA VAL A 72 8.07 -3.94 -6.73
C VAL A 72 8.56 -2.88 -5.73
N LEU A 73 9.33 -3.29 -4.71
CA LEU A 73 9.88 -2.38 -3.70
C LEU A 73 10.91 -1.40 -4.29
N PHE A 74 11.64 -1.82 -5.32
CA PHE A 74 12.59 -0.95 -6.02
C PHE A 74 11.89 0.18 -6.80
N PHE A 75 10.67 -0.07 -7.31
CA PHE A 75 10.00 0.88 -8.19
C PHE A 75 9.73 2.26 -7.57
N PRO A 76 9.19 2.39 -6.33
CA PRO A 76 9.05 3.69 -5.68
C PRO A 76 10.37 4.40 -5.42
N ILE A 77 11.43 3.63 -5.12
CA ILE A 77 12.76 4.15 -4.78
C ILE A 77 13.37 4.87 -5.98
N GLU A 78 13.36 4.21 -7.13
CA GLU A 78 14.02 4.71 -8.33
C GLU A 78 13.17 5.74 -9.10
N PHE A 79 11.87 5.45 -9.31
CA PHE A 79 11.05 6.23 -10.25
C PHE A 79 10.20 7.30 -9.58
N LEU A 80 9.73 7.07 -8.35
CA LEU A 80 8.83 8.00 -7.67
C LEU A 80 9.55 8.97 -6.75
N ASN A 81 10.61 8.55 -6.07
CA ASN A 81 11.59 9.38 -5.34
C ASN A 81 10.98 10.57 -4.57
N PHE A 82 9.82 10.36 -3.92
CA PHE A 82 9.13 11.38 -3.14
C PHE A 82 8.42 10.74 -1.94
N PHE A 83 9.10 10.76 -0.79
CA PHE A 83 8.69 10.08 0.44
C PHE A 83 8.24 11.07 1.52
N LYS A 84 7.40 12.04 1.14
CA LYS A 84 6.87 13.06 2.06
C LYS A 84 5.38 13.25 1.85
N LEU A 85 4.61 13.07 2.91
CA LEU A 85 3.21 13.47 2.96
C LEU A 85 3.10 14.91 3.45
N VAL A 86 2.55 15.79 2.62
CA VAL A 86 2.25 17.18 2.98
C VAL A 86 0.77 17.25 3.34
N ASN A 87 0.51 17.40 4.64
CA ASN A 87 -0.83 17.49 5.24
C ASN A 87 -0.90 18.74 6.15
N LYS A 88 -0.60 19.93 5.62
CA LYS A 88 -0.59 21.15 6.45
C LYS A 88 -1.91 21.89 6.41
N THR A 89 -2.63 21.78 5.29
CA THR A 89 -3.94 22.38 5.12
C THR A 89 -5.02 21.32 5.01
N PHE A 90 -6.25 21.67 5.38
CA PHE A 90 -7.40 20.78 5.25
C PHE A 90 -7.65 20.33 3.80
N ILE A 91 -7.35 21.20 2.83
CA ILE A 91 -7.47 20.89 1.40
C ILE A 91 -6.47 19.80 1.01
N GLU A 92 -5.22 19.89 1.45
CA GLU A 92 -4.20 18.86 1.20
C GLU A 92 -4.56 17.53 1.84
N LEU A 93 -5.09 17.55 3.08
CA LEU A 93 -5.56 16.35 3.76
C LEU A 93 -6.68 15.66 2.96
N ILE A 94 -7.71 16.40 2.55
CA ILE A 94 -8.81 15.86 1.74
C ILE A 94 -8.27 15.30 0.42
N SER A 95 -7.37 16.04 -0.24
CA SER A 95 -6.78 15.61 -1.51
C SER A 95 -6.02 14.29 -1.35
N ASN A 96 -5.21 14.15 -0.29
CA ASN A 96 -4.48 12.92 -0.01
C ASN A 96 -5.42 11.75 0.31
N ILE A 97 -6.51 11.98 1.02
CA ILE A 97 -7.53 10.95 1.28
C ILE A 97 -8.20 10.51 -0.02
N LEU A 98 -8.63 11.47 -0.85
CA LEU A 98 -9.26 11.17 -2.14
C LEU A 98 -8.32 10.38 -3.05
N PHE A 99 -7.05 10.77 -3.15
CA PHE A 99 -6.07 10.05 -3.96
C PHE A 99 -5.79 8.65 -3.42
N THR A 100 -5.73 8.47 -2.10
CA THR A 100 -5.55 7.15 -1.49
C THR A 100 -6.71 6.23 -1.84
N ILE A 101 -7.95 6.74 -1.73
CA ILE A 101 -9.16 5.99 -2.09
C ILE A 101 -9.15 5.64 -3.58
N LEU A 102 -8.89 6.61 -4.46
CA LEU A 102 -8.88 6.41 -5.91
C LEU A 102 -7.83 5.39 -6.34
N ILE A 103 -6.59 5.53 -5.85
CA ILE A 103 -5.50 4.58 -6.13
C ILE A 103 -5.90 3.18 -5.65
N SER A 104 -6.41 3.06 -4.43
CA SER A 104 -6.80 1.76 -3.87
C SER A 104 -7.92 1.09 -4.68
N ILE A 105 -8.93 1.84 -5.14
CA ILE A 105 -10.02 1.31 -5.98
C ILE A 105 -9.48 0.86 -7.34
N ILE A 106 -8.64 1.67 -7.98
CA ILE A 106 -8.05 1.33 -9.29
C ILE A 106 -7.28 0.02 -9.18
N PHE A 107 -6.40 -0.11 -8.19
CA PHE A 107 -5.63 -1.33 -8.02
C PHE A 107 -6.48 -2.53 -7.61
N LEU A 108 -7.52 -2.35 -6.79
CA LEU A 108 -8.46 -3.42 -6.45
C LEU A 108 -9.10 -4.03 -7.71
N ILE A 109 -9.56 -3.19 -8.63
CA ILE A 109 -10.15 -3.65 -9.90
C ILE A 109 -9.09 -4.33 -10.77
N LEU A 110 -7.89 -3.73 -10.87
CA LEU A 110 -6.78 -4.29 -11.65
C LEU A 110 -6.39 -5.70 -11.17
N PHE A 111 -6.29 -5.91 -9.86
CA PHE A 111 -5.91 -7.20 -9.30
C PHE A 111 -7.01 -8.25 -9.42
N GLN A 112 -8.28 -7.87 -9.31
CA GLN A 112 -9.39 -8.80 -9.52
C GLN A 112 -9.44 -9.35 -10.96
N ILE A 113 -9.07 -8.53 -11.95
CA ILE A 113 -9.07 -8.95 -13.35
C ILE A 113 -7.80 -9.75 -13.67
N SER A 114 -6.65 -9.37 -13.09
CA SER A 114 -5.35 -9.90 -13.50
C SER A 114 -4.99 -11.26 -12.89
N ILE A 115 -5.56 -11.63 -11.74
CA ILE A 115 -5.12 -12.80 -10.97
C ILE A 115 -6.14 -13.94 -11.09
N PRO A 116 -5.79 -15.04 -11.76
CA PRO A 116 -6.66 -16.21 -11.86
C PRO A 116 -6.66 -17.02 -10.57
N ASN A 117 -7.84 -17.50 -10.15
CA ASN A 117 -8.01 -18.31 -8.94
C ASN A 117 -7.72 -19.82 -9.17
N SER A 118 -6.76 -20.14 -10.04
CA SER A 118 -6.51 -21.54 -10.46
C SER A 118 -5.62 -22.33 -9.51
N LEU A 119 -4.73 -21.66 -8.77
CA LEU A 119 -3.84 -22.25 -7.76
C LEU A 119 -4.11 -21.60 -6.41
N SER A 120 -4.01 -22.38 -5.33
CA SER A 120 -4.12 -21.91 -3.93
C SER A 120 -3.22 -20.70 -3.66
N ILE A 121 -1.97 -20.75 -4.12
CA ILE A 121 -0.99 -19.66 -3.96
C ILE A 121 -1.47 -18.37 -4.65
N PHE A 122 -2.07 -18.47 -5.85
CA PHE A 122 -2.60 -17.28 -6.54
C PHE A 122 -3.83 -16.73 -5.84
N GLN A 123 -4.65 -17.58 -5.23
CA GLN A 123 -5.77 -17.15 -4.42
C GLN A 123 -5.30 -16.32 -3.22
N GLU A 124 -4.32 -16.82 -2.45
CA GLU A 124 -3.74 -16.09 -1.30
C GLU A 124 -3.10 -14.76 -1.71
N VAL A 125 -2.35 -14.74 -2.83
CA VAL A 125 -1.78 -13.49 -3.37
C VAL A 125 -2.90 -12.51 -3.78
N GLY A 126 -3.97 -13.01 -4.41
CA GLY A 126 -5.13 -12.19 -4.77
C GLY A 126 -5.84 -11.61 -3.56
N ASP A 127 -5.99 -12.40 -2.49
CA ASP A 127 -6.62 -11.96 -1.24
C ASP A 127 -5.74 -10.94 -0.50
N LEU A 128 -4.41 -11.11 -0.49
CA LEU A 128 -3.46 -10.12 0.03
C LEU A 128 -3.57 -8.76 -0.69
N PHE A 129 -3.68 -8.75 -2.01
CA PHE A 129 -3.84 -7.51 -2.76
C PHE A 129 -5.19 -6.83 -2.52
N LYS A 130 -6.27 -7.61 -2.42
CA LYS A 130 -7.59 -7.07 -2.03
C LYS A 130 -7.52 -6.46 -0.63
N ALA A 131 -6.93 -7.17 0.34
CA ALA A 131 -6.76 -6.72 1.71
C ALA A 131 -5.94 -5.41 1.78
N THR A 132 -4.87 -5.31 1.00
CA THR A 132 -4.03 -4.10 0.92
C THR A 132 -4.82 -2.90 0.39
N SER A 133 -5.65 -3.11 -0.64
CA SER A 133 -6.54 -2.08 -1.17
C SER A 133 -7.66 -1.68 -0.20
N PHE A 134 -8.24 -2.63 0.55
CA PHE A 134 -9.25 -2.32 1.57
C PHE A 134 -8.66 -1.55 2.75
N ALA A 135 -7.46 -1.91 3.20
CA ALA A 135 -6.73 -1.12 4.20
C ALA A 135 -6.45 0.31 3.69
N GLY A 136 -6.13 0.46 2.40
CA GLY A 136 -5.98 1.76 1.74
C GLY A 136 -7.27 2.56 1.67
N PHE A 137 -8.41 1.88 1.53
CA PHE A 137 -9.73 2.52 1.49
C PHE A 137 -10.20 3.00 2.87
N ILE A 138 -9.92 2.25 3.94
CA ILE A 138 -10.51 2.48 5.27
C ILE A 138 -9.47 3.00 6.27
N ILE A 139 -8.42 2.22 6.51
CA ILE A 139 -7.47 2.45 7.59
C ILE A 139 -6.62 3.69 7.30
N VAL A 140 -6.15 3.85 6.06
CA VAL A 140 -5.27 4.96 5.70
C VAL A 140 -5.97 6.32 5.83
N PRO A 141 -7.20 6.54 5.30
CA PRO A 141 -7.92 7.79 5.52
C PRO A 141 -8.12 8.13 6.99
N ILE A 142 -8.52 7.16 7.81
CA ILE A 142 -8.69 7.36 9.26
C ILE A 142 -7.36 7.75 9.91
N SER A 143 -6.29 7.06 9.56
CA SER A 143 -4.95 7.35 10.08
C SER A 143 -4.45 8.74 9.67
N LEU A 144 -4.75 9.19 8.45
CA LEU A 144 -4.42 10.53 7.94
C LEU A 144 -5.14 11.61 8.75
N PHE A 145 -6.42 11.42 9.07
CA PHE A 145 -7.15 12.35 9.94
C PHE A 145 -6.53 12.43 11.34
N ILE A 146 -6.23 11.29 11.95
CA ILE A 146 -5.63 11.22 13.28
C ILE A 146 -4.25 11.88 13.28
N LEU A 147 -3.42 11.60 12.27
CA LEU A 147 -2.09 12.20 12.15
C LEU A 147 -2.15 13.70 11.92
N ASN A 148 -3.08 14.21 11.12
CA ASN A 148 -3.25 15.65 10.95
C ASN A 148 -3.63 16.33 12.27
N TYR A 149 -4.53 15.72 13.05
CA TYR A 149 -4.87 16.21 14.39
C TYR A 149 -3.66 16.20 15.33
N LEU A 150 -2.89 15.11 15.37
CA LEU A 150 -1.70 15.00 16.21
C LEU A 150 -0.56 15.94 15.78
N ALA A 151 -0.36 16.12 14.47
CA ALA A 151 0.66 17.02 13.91
C ALA A 151 0.37 18.49 14.26
N SER A 152 -0.92 18.87 14.31
CA SER A 152 -1.31 20.21 14.79
C SER A 152 -0.92 20.46 16.25
N ARG A 153 -0.70 19.40 17.04
CA ARG A 153 -0.35 19.48 18.46
C ARG A 153 1.13 19.25 18.72
N TYR A 154 1.79 18.42 17.93
CA TYR A 154 3.19 18.03 18.12
C TYR A 154 3.96 18.03 16.79
N ASN A 155 4.98 18.90 16.67
CA ASN A 155 5.83 19.05 15.48
C ASN A 155 6.61 17.77 15.10
N PHE A 156 6.67 16.75 15.98
CA PHE A 156 7.32 15.48 15.67
C PHE A 156 6.64 14.74 14.51
N PHE A 157 5.30 14.79 14.42
CA PHE A 157 4.55 14.04 13.42
C PHE A 157 4.69 14.59 12.00
N ASP A 158 5.14 15.85 11.84
CA ASP A 158 5.38 16.47 10.53
C ASP A 158 6.52 15.80 9.75
N ASN A 159 7.55 15.30 10.45
CA ASN A 159 8.70 14.67 9.80
C ASN A 159 8.53 13.16 9.59
N PHE A 160 7.73 12.49 10.43
CA PHE A 160 7.55 11.03 10.41
C PHE A 160 6.22 10.56 9.80
N GLY A 161 5.34 11.47 9.36
CA GLY A 161 4.00 11.13 8.88
C GLY A 161 3.98 10.08 7.77
N PHE A 162 4.90 10.15 6.80
CA PHE A 162 5.01 9.14 5.72
C PHE A 162 5.31 7.75 6.28
N SER A 163 6.35 7.62 7.11
CA SER A 163 6.77 6.33 7.67
C SER A 163 5.70 5.75 8.59
N LEU A 164 5.02 6.58 9.38
CA LEU A 164 3.95 6.12 10.26
C LEU A 164 2.77 5.57 9.47
N ILE A 165 2.36 6.26 8.40
CA ILE A 165 1.26 5.79 7.55
C ILE A 165 1.63 4.51 6.83
N LEU A 166 2.88 4.38 6.36
CA LEU A 166 3.37 3.15 5.76
C LEU A 166 3.24 1.97 6.74
N ILE A 167 3.71 2.14 7.98
CA ILE A 167 3.61 1.10 9.02
C ILE A 167 2.15 0.77 9.32
N ILE A 168 1.30 1.79 9.52
CA ILE A 168 -0.13 1.61 9.80
C ILE A 168 -0.81 0.89 8.63
N TRP A 169 -0.42 1.17 7.39
CA TRP A 169 -1.00 0.52 6.23
C TRP A 169 -0.58 -0.95 6.16
N ILE A 170 0.71 -1.27 6.34
CA ILE A 170 1.20 -2.66 6.36
C ILE A 170 0.50 -3.47 7.44
N PHE A 171 0.47 -3.00 8.68
CA PHE A 171 -0.23 -3.73 9.75
C PHE A 171 -1.75 -3.71 9.56
N GLY A 172 -2.27 -2.64 8.95
CA GLY A 172 -3.68 -2.52 8.62
C GLY A 172 -4.16 -3.58 7.64
N THR A 173 -3.29 -4.07 6.74
CA THR A 173 -3.68 -5.14 5.80
C THR A 173 -4.05 -6.42 6.52
N LEU A 174 -3.42 -6.71 7.67
CA LEU A 174 -3.68 -7.93 8.45
C LEU A 174 -5.11 -8.02 8.99
N PHE A 175 -5.85 -6.91 9.09
CA PHE A 175 -7.26 -6.96 9.49
C PHE A 175 -8.19 -7.47 8.39
N PHE A 176 -7.73 -7.50 7.14
CA PHE A 176 -8.51 -7.86 5.96
C PHE A 176 -8.02 -9.12 5.24
N VAL A 177 -6.94 -9.73 5.74
CA VAL A 177 -6.44 -11.06 5.35
C VAL A 177 -7.08 -12.08 6.27
#